data_AF-A0A3E0EPC2-F1
#
_entry.id   AF-A0A3E0EPC2-F1
#
_cell.length_a   1.000
_cell.length_b   1.000
_cell.length_c   1.000
_cell.angle_alpha   90.00
_cell.angle_beta   90.00
_cell.angle_gamma   90.00
#
_symmetry.space_group_name_H-M   'P 1'
#
loop_
_entity.id
_entity.type
_entity.pdbx_description
1 polymer ?
#
loop_
_entity_poly.entity_id
_entity_poly.type
_entity_poly.pdbx_seq_one_letter_code
_entity_poly.pdbx_strand_id
1 'polypeptide(L)' 'MGTSENAVMIQIWTTLITIPILKALKAQSKFDWYLSNLVAFIRLNFFVKIDLQKWLDKPFEEHIGPPPENIQGVLF' A
#
# COMPACT_ATOMS: atom_id res chain seq x y z
N MET A 1 23.27 -12.91 10.22
CA MET A 1 22.95 -11.49 9.96
C MET A 1 21.90 -11.08 10.98
N GLY A 2 22.24 -10.30 12.02
CA GLY A 2 21.21 -9.70 12.90
C GLY A 2 21.26 -9.95 14.41
N THR A 3 22.43 -10.05 15.05
CA THR A 3 22.54 -9.96 16.53
C THR A 3 23.67 -9.05 16.99
N SER A 4 24.22 -8.22 16.11
CA SER A 4 25.09 -7.13 16.55
C SER A 4 24.21 -6.05 17.16
N GLU A 5 24.61 -5.51 18.32
CA GLU A 5 23.94 -4.39 18.99
C GLU A 5 23.62 -3.24 18.01
N ASN A 6 24.48 -3.01 17.02
CA ASN A 6 24.26 -2.02 15.97
C ASN A 6 22.98 -2.27 15.15
N ALA A 7 22.69 -3.52 14.80
CA ALA A 7 21.47 -3.86 14.05
C ALA A 7 20.20 -3.59 14.89
N VAL A 8 20.26 -3.89 16.20
CA VAL A 8 19.17 -3.64 17.14
C VAL A 8 18.95 -2.14 17.32
N MET A 9 20.02 -1.38 17.50
CA MET A 9 19.95 0.08 17.60
C MET A 9 19.33 0.69 16.34
N ILE A 10 19.80 0.31 15.15
CA ILE A 10 19.23 0.78 13.87
C ILE A 10 17.74 0.42 13.77
N GLN A 11 17.34 -0.78 14.20
CA GLN A 11 15.95 -1.21 14.17
C GLN A 11 15.06 -0.37 15.11
N ILE A 12 15.54 -0.02 16.30
CA ILE A 12 14.83 0.85 17.24
C ILE A 12 14.66 2.24 16.62
N TRP A 13 15.75 2.85 16.12
CA TRP A 13 15.69 4.15 15.46
C TRP A 13 14.77 4.14 14.23
N THR A 14 14.82 3.07 13.43
CA THR A 14 13.92 2.90 12.28
C THR A 14 12.46 2.85 12.73
N THR A 15 12.15 2.07 13.77
CA THR A 15 10.80 1.93 14.29
C THR A 15 10.26 3.27 14.84
N LEU A 16 11.12 4.04 15.51
CA LEU A 16 10.79 5.37 16.05
C LEU A 16 10.42 6.38 14.96
N ILE A 17 10.98 6.24 13.75
CA ILE A 17 10.67 7.10 12.60
C ILE A 17 9.49 6.53 11.80
N THR A 18 9.45 5.22 11.58
CA THR A 18 8.45 4.55 10.75
C THR A 18 7.05 4.60 11.34
N ILE A 19 6.88 4.36 12.65
CA ILE A 19 5.55 4.38 13.29
C ILE A 19 4.82 5.73 13.12
N PRO A 20 5.43 6.89 13.43
CA PRO A 20 4.76 8.18 13.25
C PRO A 20 4.45 8.49 11.78
N ILE A 21 5.31 8.11 10.84
CA ILE A 21 5.03 8.25 9.40
C ILE A 21 3.78 7.45 9.01
N LEU A 22 3.67 6.21 9.46
CA LEU A 22 2.49 5.37 9.18
C LEU A 22 1.21 5.94 9.78
N LYS A 23 1.28 6.49 11.00
CA LYS A 23 0.12 7.17 11.63
C LYS A 23 -0.26 8.44 10.88
N ALA A 24 0.72 9.23 10.41
CA ALA A 24 0.47 10.45 9.64
C ALA A 24 -0.14 10.14 8.27
N LEU A 25 0.31 9.07 7.60
CA LEU A 25 -0.31 8.58 6.37
C LEU A 25 -1.74 8.13 6.62
N LYS A 26 -1.97 7.30 7.65
CA LYS A 26 -3.32 6.88 8.02
C LYS A 26 -4.25 8.08 8.30
N ALA A 27 -3.75 9.12 8.97
CA ALA A 27 -4.54 10.32 9.26
C ALA A 27 -4.85 11.19 8.03
N GLN A 28 -3.99 11.15 7.00
CA GLN A 28 -4.20 11.88 5.75
C GLN A 28 -5.13 11.14 4.78
N SER A 29 -5.24 9.81 4.90
CA SER A 29 -6.16 9.05 4.08
C SER A 29 -7.61 9.39 4.41
N LYS A 30 -8.43 9.64 3.38
CA LYS A 30 -9.89 9.68 3.55
C LYS A 30 -10.53 8.29 3.66
N PHE A 31 -9.79 7.22 3.37
CA PHE A 31 -10.25 5.85 3.41
C PHE A 31 -9.88 5.20 4.76
N ASP A 32 -10.78 4.42 5.36
CA ASP A 32 -10.50 3.78 6.65
C ASP A 32 -9.56 2.58 6.47
N TRP A 33 -8.26 2.84 6.58
CA TRP A 33 -7.23 1.81 6.46
C TRP A 33 -7.00 1.05 7.76
N TYR A 34 -6.99 -0.28 7.66
CA TYR A 34 -6.35 -1.14 8.64
C TYR A 34 -4.83 -0.97 8.58
N LEU A 35 -4.20 -0.72 9.74
CA LEU A 35 -2.77 -0.42 9.85
C LEU A 35 -1.90 -1.54 9.23
N SER A 36 -2.27 -2.81 9.43
CA SER A 36 -1.58 -3.97 8.87
C SER A 36 -1.60 -3.97 7.34
N ASN A 37 -2.73 -3.61 6.73
CA ASN A 37 -2.84 -3.50 5.28
C ASN A 37 -1.98 -2.33 4.77
N LEU A 38 -2.10 -1.16 5.39
CA LEU A 38 -1.30 0.03 5.00
C LEU A 38 0.20 -0.26 5.03
N VAL A 39 0.69 -0.91 6.09
CA VAL A 39 2.11 -1.30 6.23
C VAL A 39 2.55 -2.27 5.15
N ALA A 40 1.77 -3.32 4.90
CA ALA A 40 2.12 -4.32 3.88
C ALA A 40 2.14 -3.70 2.48
N PHE A 41 1.15 -2.85 2.18
CA PHE A 41 1.05 -2.17 0.90
C PHE A 41 2.13 -1.10 0.70
N ILE A 42 2.46 -0.30 1.71
CA ILE A 42 3.59 0.64 1.64
C ILE A 42 4.87 -0.13 1.35
N ARG A 43 5.13 -1.24 2.04
CA ARG A 43 6.34 -2.03 1.82
C ARG A 43 6.46 -2.52 0.37
N LEU A 44 5.36 -2.97 -0.22
CA LEU A 44 5.31 -3.44 -1.61
C LEU A 44 5.40 -2.30 -2.63
N ASN A 45 4.74 -1.17 -2.36
CA ASN A 45 4.65 -0.02 -3.26
C ASN A 45 5.75 1.02 -3.06
N PHE A 46 6.58 0.91 -2.02
CA PHE A 46 7.66 1.87 -1.73
C PHE A 46 8.66 2.01 -2.88
N PHE A 47 8.84 0.93 -3.65
CA PHE A 47 9.72 0.90 -4.83
C PHE A 47 8.98 1.18 -6.14
N VAL A 48 7.65 1.31 -6.10
CA VAL A 48 6.83 1.55 -7.29
C VAL A 48 6.57 3.05 -7.40
N LYS A 49 6.68 3.60 -8.62
CA LYS A 49 6.29 5.00 -8.90
C LYS A 49 4.77 5.15 -8.96
N ILE A 50 4.09 4.99 -7.83
CA ILE A 50 2.66 5.29 -7.70
C ILE A 50 2.44 6.66 -7.02
N ASP A 51 1.35 7.33 -7.38
CA ASP A 51 0.87 8.51 -6.65
C ASP A 51 0.24 8.02 -5.33
N LEU A 52 1.06 7.95 -4.28
CA LEU A 52 0.67 7.38 -2.99
C LEU A 52 -0.54 8.08 -2.39
N GLN A 53 -0.65 9.41 -2.55
CA GLN A 53 -1.75 10.17 -1.95
C GLN A 53 -3.08 9.90 -2.65
N LYS A 54 -3.11 9.88 -3.99
CA LYS A 54 -4.32 9.48 -4.73
C LYS A 54 -4.72 8.04 -4.45
N TRP A 55 -3.76 7.13 -4.39
CA TRP A 55 -4.03 5.72 -4.10
C TRP A 55 -4.52 5.50 -2.66
N LEU A 56 -3.95 6.24 -1.71
CA LEU A 56 -4.34 6.17 -0.31
C LEU A 56 -5.78 6.65 -0.10
N ASP A 57 -6.25 7.61 -0.89
CA ASP A 57 -7.65 8.05 -0.90
C ASP A 57 -8.58 7.07 -1.66
N LYS A 58 -8.08 6.45 -2.73
CA LYS A 58 -8.85 5.55 -3.60
C LYS A 58 -8.02 4.31 -3.98
N PRO A 59 -7.95 3.29 -3.10
CA PRO A 59 -7.07 2.14 -3.29
C PRO A 59 -7.46 1.21 -4.42
N PHE A 60 -8.74 1.21 -4.75
CA PHE A 60 -9.32 0.41 -5.79
C PHE A 60 -9.79 1.37 -6.88
N GLU A 61 -9.33 1.15 -8.10
CA GLU A 61 -10.04 1.68 -9.26
C GLU A 61 -11.45 1.07 -9.23
N GLU A 62 -12.48 1.91 -9.26
CA GLU A 62 -13.85 1.43 -9.45
C GLU A 62 -13.85 0.60 -10.73
N HIS A 63 -14.03 -0.72 -10.61
CA HIS A 63 -14.23 -1.58 -11.75
C HIS A 63 -15.56 -1.16 -12.39
N ILE A 64 -15.49 -0.28 -13.39
CA ILE A 64 -16.64 0.15 -14.16
C ILE A 64 -17.07 -1.03 -15.03
N GLY A 65 -17.90 -1.90 -14.46
CA GLY A 65 -18.67 -2.93 -15.15
C GLY A 65 -17.90 -4.20 -15.53
N PRO A 66 -18.63 -5.32 -15.70
CA PRO A 66 -18.08 -6.52 -16.32
C PRO A 66 -17.53 -6.17 -17.72
N PRO A 67 -16.46 -6.84 -18.18
CA PRO A 67 -15.99 -6.68 -19.56
C PRO A 67 -17.19 -6.89 -20.50
N PRO A 68 -17.33 -6.09 -21.58
CA PRO A 68 -18.42 -6.27 -22.52
C PRO A 68 -18.39 -7.73 -22.99
N GLU A 69 -19.52 -8.42 -22.81
CA GLU A 69 -19.74 -9.79 -23.23
C GLU A 69 -19.43 -9.84 -24.73
N ASN A 70 -18.20 -10.23 -25.06
CA ASN A 70 -17.80 -10.41 -26.44
C ASN A 70 -18.54 -11.66 -26.87
N ILE A 71 -19.65 -11.47 -27.61
CA ILE A 71 -20.39 -12.52 -28.28
C ILE A 71 -19.39 -13.25 -29.17
N GLN A 72 -18.82 -14.32 -28.61
CA GLN A 72 -17.80 -15.14 -29.24
C GLN A 72 -18.45 -15.74 -30.48
N GLY A 73 -17.92 -15.33 -31.65
CA GLY A 73 -18.58 -15.44 -32.93
C GLY A 73 -19.24 -16.79 -33.19
N VAL A 74 -20.46 -16.73 -33.68
CA VAL A 74 -21.10 -17.82 -34.42
C VAL A 74 -20.13 -18.25 -35.53
N LEU A 75 -19.52 -19.42 -35.33
CA LEU A 75 -18.80 -20.14 -36.37
C LEU A 75 -19.84 -20.63 -37.37
N PHE A 76 -19.88 -19.96 -38.52
CA PHE A 76 -20.48 -20.50 -39.74
C PHE A 76 -19.63 -21.65 -40.29
#